data_AF-A0A1G1PDR3-F1
#
_entry.id   AF-A0A1G1PDR3-F1
#
_cell.length_a   1.000
_cell.length_b   1.000
_cell.length_c   1.000
_cell.angle_alpha   90.00
_cell.angle_beta   90.00
_cell.angle_gamma   90.00
#
_symmetry.space_group_name_H-M   'P 1'
#
loop_
_entity.id
_entity.type
_entity.pdbx_description
1 polymer ?
#
loop_
_entity_poly.entity_id
_entity_poly.type
_entity_poly.pdbx_seq_one_letter_code
_entity_poly.pdbx_strand_id
1 'polypeptide(L)'
;MRDRLRLRGIDCPETGTPEGDRAKRFVEKLLPTGAAIVLKSHKDRTDQHGRFVADVFYKQGAEEAHDIIKDGAYLNQDLLDKGYAVRMGE
;
A
#
# COMPACT_ATOMS: atom_id res chain seq x y z
N MET A 1 10.26 14.57 8.91
CA MET A 1 10.73 13.55 7.96
C MET A 1 9.48 12.87 7.37
N ARG A 2 9.37 12.72 6.04
CA ARG A 2 8.30 11.94 5.43
C ARG A 2 8.96 10.73 4.77
N ASP A 3 8.87 9.58 5.41
CA ASP A 3 9.40 8.34 4.85
C ASP A 3 8.46 7.86 3.73
N ARG A 4 9.04 7.53 2.58
CA ARG A 4 8.28 6.98 1.43
C ARG A 4 8.53 5.48 1.38
N LEU A 5 7.47 4.71 1.58
CA LEU A 5 7.48 3.25 1.46
C LEU A 5 6.84 2.83 0.13
N ARG A 6 7.37 1.77 -0.48
CA ARG A 6 6.77 1.14 -1.66
C ARG A 6 5.93 -0.05 -1.25
N LEU A 7 4.84 -0.30 -1.95
CA LEU A 7 4.02 -1.49 -1.74
C LEU A 7 4.78 -2.72 -2.27
N ARG A 8 4.93 -3.73 -1.43
CA ARG A 8 5.69 -4.94 -1.76
C ARG A 8 4.93 -5.77 -2.79
N GLY A 9 5.65 -6.21 -3.83
CA GLY A 9 5.20 -7.22 -4.78
C GLY A 9 4.20 -6.76 -5.83
N ILE A 10 3.90 -5.45 -5.88
CA ILE A 10 2.97 -4.87 -6.86
C ILE A 10 3.58 -3.63 -7.50
N ASP A 11 3.17 -3.35 -8.73
CA ASP A 11 3.51 -2.11 -9.43
C ASP A 11 2.24 -1.37 -9.82
N CYS A 12 2.21 -0.07 -9.50
CA CYS A 12 1.10 0.81 -9.84
C CYS A 12 1.50 1.69 -11.02
N PRO A 13 0.56 2.08 -11.90
CA PRO A 13 0.84 3.01 -12.98
C PRO A 13 1.42 4.33 -12.46
N GLU A 14 2.28 4.97 -13.27
CA GLU A 14 3.01 6.17 -12.87
C GLU A 14 2.07 7.33 -12.49
N THR A 15 2.47 8.11 -11.48
CA THR A 15 1.67 9.24 -11.01
C THR A 15 1.57 10.32 -12.10
N GLY A 16 0.38 10.89 -12.30
CA GLY A 16 0.13 11.84 -13.39
C GLY A 16 -0.37 11.18 -14.68
N THR A 17 -0.42 9.84 -14.75
CA THR A 17 -1.23 9.13 -15.74
C THR A 17 -2.69 9.01 -15.24
N PRO A 18 -3.70 8.92 -16.13
CA PRO A 18 -5.08 8.71 -15.72
C PRO A 18 -5.28 7.46 -14.84
N GLU A 19 -4.53 6.40 -15.10
CA GLU A 19 -4.55 5.14 -14.35
C GLU A 19 -3.91 5.32 -12.96
N GLY A 20 -2.72 5.93 -12.90
CA GLY A 20 -2.00 6.17 -11.65
C GLY A 20 -2.78 7.11 -10.73
N ASP A 21 -3.41 8.13 -11.30
CA ASP A 21 -4.27 9.05 -10.56
C ASP A 21 -5.53 8.37 -10.03
N ARG A 22 -6.09 7.39 -10.77
CA ARG A 22 -7.21 6.57 -10.28
C ARG A 22 -6.78 5.69 -9.12
N ALA A 23 -5.64 5.01 -9.21
CA ALA A 23 -5.08 4.20 -8.12
C ALA A 23 -4.81 5.06 -6.88
N LYS A 24 -4.19 6.23 -7.05
CA LYS A 24 -3.94 7.19 -5.97
C LYS A 24 -5.23 7.63 -5.28
N ARG A 25 -6.22 8.09 -6.04
CA ARG A 25 -7.53 8.52 -5.47
C ARG A 25 -8.25 7.39 -4.75
N PHE A 26 -8.11 6.14 -5.22
CA PHE A 26 -8.67 5.00 -4.53
C PHE A 26 -8.05 4.83 -3.13
N VAL A 27 -6.72 4.86 -3.03
CA VAL A 27 -6.02 4.76 -1.74
C VAL A 27 -6.33 5.95 -0.83
N GLU A 28 -6.37 7.18 -1.35
CA GLU A 28 -6.67 8.38 -0.54
C GLU A 28 -8.10 8.36 0.03
N LYS A 29 -9.06 7.82 -0.70
CA LYS A 29 -10.44 7.64 -0.20
C LYS A 29 -10.53 6.55 0.87
N LEU A 30 -9.74 5.49 0.69
CA LEU A 30 -9.71 4.34 1.57
C LEU A 30 -8.98 4.65 2.89
N LEU A 31 -7.89 5.42 2.79
CA LEU A 31 -6.98 5.80 3.85
C LEU A 31 -6.79 7.32 3.84
N PRO A 32 -7.78 8.07 4.36
CA PRO A 32 -7.62 9.51 4.51
C PRO A 32 -6.46 9.84 5.45
N THR A 33 -6.00 11.09 5.40
CA THR A 33 -4.92 11.54 6.30
C THR A 33 -5.35 11.35 7.76
N GLY A 34 -4.51 10.66 8.54
CA GLY A 34 -4.78 10.30 9.93
C GLY A 34 -5.36 8.90 10.13
N ALA A 35 -5.67 8.16 9.07
CA ALA A 35 -6.12 6.77 9.17
C ALA A 35 -5.04 5.88 9.82
N ALA A 36 -5.46 5.01 10.74
CA ALA A 36 -4.60 3.99 11.32
C ALA A 36 -4.32 2.89 10.28
N ILE A 37 -3.06 2.46 10.22
CA ILE A 37 -2.60 1.37 9.37
C ILE A 37 -1.61 0.49 10.15
N VAL A 38 -1.47 -0.76 9.72
CA VAL A 38 -0.41 -1.65 10.19
C VAL A 38 0.52 -1.94 9.03
N LEU A 39 1.81 -1.73 9.28
CA LEU A 39 2.87 -1.89 8.28
C LEU A 39 3.75 -3.07 8.67
N LYS A 40 3.95 -3.98 7.72
CA LYS A 40 5.03 -4.97 7.79
C LYS A 40 6.09 -4.59 6.78
N SER A 41 7.19 -4.01 7.27
CA SER A 41 8.30 -3.59 6.41
C SER A 41 9.26 -4.75 6.14
N HIS A 42 9.80 -4.76 4.94
CA HIS A 42 10.83 -5.68 4.49
C HIS A 42 11.95 -4.84 3.87
N LYS A 43 13.18 -5.15 4.23
CA LYS A 43 14.33 -4.57 3.55
C LYS A 43 14.38 -5.19 2.15
N ASP A 44 14.24 -4.37 1.11
CA ASP A 44 14.45 -4.85 -0.24
C ASP A 44 15.93 -5.20 -0.40
N ARG A 45 16.21 -6.50 -0.56
CA ARG A 45 17.58 -7.02 -0.71
C ARG A 45 18.03 -7.01 -2.17
N THR A 46 17.12 -6.70 -3.09
CA THR A 46 17.37 -6.69 -4.55
C THR A 46 17.70 -5.30 -5.07
N ASP A 47 17.24 -4.27 -4.37
CA ASP A 47 17.60 -2.90 -4.66
C ASP A 47 18.95 -2.52 -4.00
N GLN A 48 19.92 -2.14 -4.83
CA GLN A 48 21.27 -1.73 -4.41
C GLN A 48 21.28 -0.53 -3.44
N HIS A 49 20.17 0.21 -3.36
CA HIS A 49 19.99 1.36 -2.46
C HIS A 49 19.25 1.02 -1.15
N GLY A 50 18.88 -0.26 -0.94
CA GLY A 50 18.32 -0.74 0.32
C GLY A 50 16.97 -0.12 0.69
N ARG A 51 16.14 0.22 -0.30
CA ARG A 51 14.79 0.75 -0.05
C ARG A 51 13.94 -0.23 0.76
N PHE A 52 13.00 0.31 1.55
CA PHE A 52 12.02 -0.51 2.25
C PHE A 52 10.77 -0.69 1.39
N VAL A 53 10.31 -1.94 1.30
CA VAL A 53 9.01 -2.29 0.75
C VAL A 53 8.10 -2.76 1.89
N ALA A 54 6.79 -2.55 1.76
CA ALA A 54 5.86 -2.82 2.84
C ALA A 54 4.61 -3.59 2.37
N ASP A 55 4.15 -4.48 3.25
CA ASP A 55 2.77 -4.91 3.25
C ASP A 55 1.97 -3.95 4.12
N VAL A 56 0.85 -3.45 3.60
CA VAL A 56 -0.02 -2.49 4.30
C VAL A 56 -1.35 -3.16 4.61
N PHE A 57 -1.73 -3.12 5.89
CA PHE A 57 -3.02 -3.59 6.37
C PHE A 57 -3.81 -2.41 6.93
N TYR A 58 -5.12 -2.44 6.71
CA TYR A 58 -6.01 -1.37 7.16
C TYR A 58 -7.39 -1.90 7.49
N LYS A 59 -8.18 -1.10 8.21
CA LYS A 59 -9.60 -1.34 8.42
C LYS A 59 -10.31 -0.01 8.51
N GLN A 60 -11.32 0.23 7.66
CA GLN A 60 -12.05 1.49 7.69
C GLN A 60 -12.73 1.70 9.04
N GLY A 61 -12.54 2.88 9.63
CA GLY A 61 -13.08 3.23 10.95
C GLY A 61 -12.35 2.60 12.13
N ALA A 62 -11.27 1.84 11.91
CA ALA A 62 -10.41 1.41 13.01
C ALA A 62 -9.49 2.55 13.45
N GLU A 63 -9.45 2.78 14.76
CA GLU A 63 -8.53 3.73 15.39
C GLU A 63 -7.31 3.02 15.97
N GLU A 64 -7.47 1.75 16.36
CA GLU A 64 -6.45 0.96 17.04
C GLU A 64 -5.81 -0.09 16.14
N ALA A 65 -4.49 -0.25 16.27
CA ALA A 65 -3.72 -1.23 15.50
C ALA A 65 -4.18 -2.67 15.75
N HIS A 66 -4.63 -2.98 16.96
CA HIS A 66 -5.12 -4.31 17.33
C HIS A 66 -6.28 -4.76 16.43
N ASP A 67 -7.21 -3.87 16.10
CA ASP A 67 -8.36 -4.21 15.26
C ASP A 67 -7.89 -4.51 13.84
N ILE A 68 -6.98 -3.72 13.30
CA ILE A 68 -6.39 -3.95 11.98
C ILE A 68 -5.63 -5.29 11.93
N ILE A 69 -4.92 -5.68 12.99
CA ILE A 69 -4.20 -6.96 13.05
C ILE A 69 -5.18 -8.15 13.06
N LYS A 70 -6.32 -8.01 13.74
CA LYS A 70 -7.29 -9.08 13.91
C LYS A 70 -8.09 -9.36 12.65
N ASP A 71 -8.60 -8.32 12.00
CA ASP A 71 -9.56 -8.44 10.89
C ASP A 71 -9.41 -7.34 9.82
N GLY A 72 -8.22 -6.77 9.68
CA GLY A 72 -7.90 -5.80 8.62
C GLY A 72 -7.78 -6.44 7.23
N ALA A 73 -8.00 -5.60 6.22
CA ALA A 73 -7.80 -5.93 4.80
C ALA A 73 -6.36 -5.66 4.37
N TYR A 74 -5.90 -6.42 3.37
CA TYR A 74 -4.56 -6.30 2.81
C TYR A 74 -4.57 -5.40 1.57
N LEU A 75 -4.08 -4.16 1.73
CA LEU A 75 -4.16 -3.12 0.69
C LEU A 75 -3.48 -3.53 -0.61
N ASN A 76 -2.31 -4.18 -0.54
CA ASN A 76 -1.58 -4.52 -1.76
C ASN A 76 -2.39 -5.50 -2.62
N GLN A 77 -3.13 -6.44 -2.00
CA GLN A 77 -4.00 -7.36 -2.73
C GLN A 77 -5.26 -6.65 -3.24
N ASP A 78 -5.86 -5.74 -2.45
CA ASP A 78 -7.01 -4.96 -2.92
C ASP A 78 -6.70 -4.15 -4.19
N LEU A 79 -5.47 -3.63 -4.31
CA LEU A 79 -5.02 -2.92 -5.50
C LEU A 79 -4.90 -3.84 -6.72
N LEU A 80 -4.46 -5.08 -6.53
CA LEU A 80 -4.46 -6.10 -7.60
C LEU A 80 -5.89 -6.48 -8.00
N ASP A 81 -6.73 -6.81 -7.02
CA ASP A 81 -8.09 -7.31 -7.24
C ASP A 81 -8.97 -6.26 -7.93
N LYS A 82 -8.69 -4.97 -7.72
CA LYS A 82 -9.39 -3.86 -8.36
C LYS A 82 -8.74 -3.37 -9.66
N GLY A 83 -7.63 -3.98 -10.08
CA GLY A 83 -6.92 -3.62 -11.31
C GLY A 83 -6.22 -2.26 -11.24
N TYR A 84 -5.87 -1.79 -10.03
CA TYR A 84 -5.07 -0.58 -9.82
C TYR A 84 -3.57 -0.84 -9.83
N ALA A 85 -3.16 -2.11 -9.73
CA ALA A 85 -1.77 -2.53 -9.78
C ALA A 85 -1.65 -3.86 -10.54
N VAL A 86 -0.42 -4.18 -10.96
CA VAL A 86 -0.03 -5.49 -11.50
C VAL A 86 0.97 -6.14 -10.55
N ARG A 87 1.13 -7.47 -10.63
CA ARG A 87 2.09 -8.19 -9.79
C ARG A 87 3.49 -7.97 -10.33
N MET A 88 4.46 -7.66 -9.47
CA MET A 88 5.85 -7.60 -9.92
C MET A 88 6.39 -9.02 -10.09
N GLY A 89 6.78 -9.39 -11.31
CA GLY A 89 7.43 -10.68 -11.60
C GLY A 89 6.60 -11.70 -12.39
N GLU A 90 5.60 -11.27 -13.16
CA GLU A 90 5.15 -12.00 -14.37
C GLU A 90 5.86 -11.47 -15.62
#